data_AF-A0A6A3IXD8-F1
#
_entry.id   AF-A0A6A3IXD8-F1
#
_cell.length_a   1.000
_cell.length_b   1.000
_cell.length_c   1.000
_cell.angle_alpha   90.00
_cell.angle_beta   90.00
_cell.angle_gamma   90.00
#
_symmetry.space_group_name_H-M   'P 1'
#
loop_
_entity.id
_entity.type
_entity.pdbx_description
1 polymer ?
#
loop_
_entity_poly.entity_id
_entity_poly.type
_entity_poly.pdbx_seq_one_letter_code
_entity_poly.pdbx_strand_id
1 'polypeptide(L)'
;MGGLLVAGAIAAGKCSLDSSVSWVGLSAPMRGSMASNYFQDSCKNETNFVAEDLVAKTGYCPADDGIISLAYEGESYSSPELDAAYAAAQKVYLRDVTALMCSNGFSGLRSKRQWWYWMLGTVVPHKSWKSDGMVEFQSCAGGLPAAHFGNSYKNSFYVTKLNHADTAFRNGDSLLNKAKMPVKWFECLL
;
A
#
# COMPACT_ATOMS: atom_id res chain seq x y z
N MET A 1 5.86 -0.75 -1.99
CA MET A 1 7.19 -0.40 -1.40
C MET A 1 7.83 0.83 -2.01
N GLY A 2 7.93 0.96 -3.35
CA GLY A 2 8.74 2.01 -4.00
C GLY A 2 8.60 3.43 -3.44
N GLY A 3 7.37 3.90 -3.18
CA GLY A 3 7.16 5.22 -2.57
C GLY A 3 7.80 5.37 -1.17
N LEU A 4 7.76 4.31 -0.35
CA LEU A 4 8.37 4.34 0.99
C LEU A 4 9.89 4.43 0.89
N LEU A 5 10.49 3.70 -0.06
CA LEU A 5 11.93 3.74 -0.29
C LEU A 5 12.40 5.14 -0.71
N VAL A 6 11.66 5.80 -1.61
CA VAL A 6 11.96 7.18 -2.02
C VAL A 6 11.81 8.15 -0.84
N ALA A 7 10.71 8.07 -0.10
CA ALA A 7 10.47 8.89 1.10
C ALA A 7 11.60 8.73 2.13
N GLY A 8 11.96 7.49 2.44
CA GLY A 8 13.00 7.15 3.39
C GLY A 8 14.40 7.61 2.94
N ALA A 9 14.73 7.45 1.66
CA ALA A 9 16.01 7.91 1.12
C ALA A 9 16.17 9.43 1.22
N ILE A 10 15.11 10.19 0.91
CA ILE A 10 15.11 11.65 1.05
C ILE A 10 15.17 12.04 2.52
N ALA A 11 14.39 11.39 3.38
CA ALA A 11 14.37 11.66 4.83
C ALA A 11 15.74 11.41 5.48
N ALA A 12 16.48 10.41 5.01
CA ALA A 12 17.83 10.07 5.46
C ALA A 12 18.93 10.88 4.75
N GLY A 13 18.58 11.88 3.93
CA GLY A 13 19.55 12.73 3.22
C GLY A 13 20.38 11.99 2.17
N LYS A 14 19.91 10.84 1.67
CA LYS A 14 20.60 10.06 0.63
C LYS A 14 20.37 10.63 -0.77
N CYS A 15 19.26 11.30 -0.99
CA CYS A 15 18.92 11.98 -2.25
C CYS A 15 17.92 13.11 -2.01
N SER A 16 17.63 13.86 -3.08
CA SER A 16 16.57 14.87 -3.12
C SER A 16 15.86 14.80 -4.48
N LEU A 17 14.62 15.29 -4.54
CA LEU A 17 13.94 15.50 -5.81
C LEU A 17 14.40 16.84 -6.39
N ASP A 18 14.63 16.87 -7.70
CA ASP A 18 14.82 18.14 -8.41
C ASP A 18 13.50 18.91 -8.48
N SER A 19 13.57 20.24 -8.55
CA SER A 19 12.40 21.12 -8.65
C SER A 19 11.49 20.84 -9.86
N SER A 20 12.02 20.18 -10.90
CA SER A 20 11.28 19.78 -12.10
C SER A 20 10.55 18.43 -11.99
N VAL A 21 10.67 17.72 -10.86
CA VAL A 21 10.08 16.39 -10.66
C VAL A 21 8.71 16.49 -9.99
N SER A 22 7.73 15.79 -10.55
CA SER A 22 6.45 15.48 -9.89
C SER A 22 6.46 14.06 -9.33
N TRP A 23 6.14 13.91 -8.05
CA TRP A 23 6.04 12.59 -7.43
C TRP A 23 4.59 12.09 -7.39
N VAL A 24 4.32 11.06 -8.20
CA VAL A 24 3.07 10.31 -8.18
C VAL A 24 3.20 9.06 -7.29
N GLY A 25 2.39 8.98 -6.23
CA GLY A 25 2.36 7.86 -5.28
C GLY A 25 1.27 6.83 -5.63
N LEU A 26 1.60 5.53 -5.47
CA LEU A 26 0.71 4.40 -5.75
C LEU A 26 0.71 3.43 -4.56
N SER A 27 -0.31 3.49 -3.70
CA SER A 27 -0.55 2.49 -2.65
C SER A 27 0.68 2.14 -1.80
N ALA A 28 1.51 3.15 -1.50
CA ALA A 28 2.77 2.94 -0.78
C ALA A 28 2.50 2.80 0.73
N PRO A 29 3.07 1.80 1.43
CA PRO A 29 2.80 1.59 2.85
C PRO A 29 3.58 2.57 3.73
N MET A 30 3.16 3.84 3.83
CA MET A 30 3.88 4.88 4.61
C MET A 30 3.86 4.64 6.13
N ARG A 31 3.04 3.69 6.60
CA ARG A 31 2.95 3.25 8.00
C ARG A 31 3.14 1.72 8.11
N GLY A 32 3.75 1.10 7.11
CA GLY A 32 3.82 -0.36 6.99
C GLY A 32 2.51 -1.01 6.57
N SER A 33 2.38 -2.32 6.78
CA SER A 33 1.27 -3.14 6.29
C SER A 33 0.93 -4.24 7.29
N MET A 34 -0.35 -4.38 7.67
CA MET A 34 -0.74 -5.53 8.51
C MET A 34 -0.57 -6.86 7.78
N ALA A 35 -0.51 -6.85 6.44
CA ALA A 35 -0.19 -8.06 5.69
C ALA A 35 1.25 -8.50 6.01
N SER A 36 2.23 -7.59 6.17
CA SER A 36 3.58 -7.96 6.62
C SER A 36 3.55 -8.68 7.96
N ASN A 37 2.89 -8.10 8.97
CA ASN A 37 2.76 -8.72 10.29
C ASN A 37 2.12 -10.12 10.18
N TYR A 38 1.04 -10.22 9.40
CA TYR A 38 0.35 -11.47 9.17
C TYR A 38 1.23 -12.53 8.48
N PHE A 39 2.04 -12.15 7.48
CA PHE A 39 2.99 -13.06 6.85
C PHE A 39 4.06 -13.54 7.84
N GLN A 40 4.54 -12.67 8.74
CA GLN A 40 5.49 -13.04 9.79
C GLN A 40 4.88 -14.03 10.78
N ASP A 41 3.63 -13.81 11.21
CA ASP A 41 2.87 -14.75 12.06
C ASP A 41 2.62 -16.08 11.34
N SER A 42 2.22 -16.06 10.07
CA SER A 42 2.00 -17.28 9.27
C SER A 42 3.27 -18.11 9.12
N CYS A 43 4.44 -17.47 8.97
CA CYS A 43 5.71 -18.21 8.94
C CYS A 43 6.10 -18.86 10.28
N LYS A 44 5.45 -18.46 11.38
CA LYS A 44 5.59 -19.09 12.70
C LYS A 44 4.45 -20.05 13.03
N ASN A 45 3.50 -20.25 12.11
CA ASN A 45 2.26 -21.00 12.32
C ASN A 45 1.38 -20.41 13.45
N GLU A 46 1.31 -19.09 13.51
CA GLU A 46 0.55 -18.33 14.51
C GLU A 46 -0.72 -17.69 13.92
N THR A 47 -1.25 -18.20 12.80
CA THR A 47 -2.41 -17.62 12.09
C THR A 47 -3.54 -18.64 11.87
N ASN A 48 -3.86 -18.97 10.62
CA ASN A 48 -4.80 -20.04 10.27
C ASN A 48 -4.21 -20.96 9.22
N PHE A 49 -4.69 -22.21 9.22
CA PHE A 49 -4.16 -23.27 8.36
C PHE A 49 -4.17 -22.91 6.86
N VAL A 50 -5.14 -22.12 6.39
CA VAL A 50 -5.23 -21.70 4.98
C VAL A 50 -4.09 -20.76 4.65
N ALA A 51 -3.82 -19.77 5.49
CA ALA A 51 -2.72 -18.85 5.27
C ALA A 51 -1.37 -19.52 5.46
N GLU A 52 -1.20 -20.35 6.47
CA GLU A 52 0.05 -21.09 6.73
C GLU A 52 0.41 -21.98 5.55
N ASP A 53 -0.54 -22.78 5.04
CA ASP A 53 -0.36 -23.63 3.85
C ASP A 53 0.01 -22.79 2.61
N LEU A 54 -0.60 -21.62 2.47
CA LEU A 54 -0.42 -20.75 1.34
C LEU A 54 0.96 -20.08 1.35
N VAL A 55 1.37 -19.52 2.49
CA VAL A 55 2.69 -18.89 2.65
C VAL A 55 3.79 -19.94 2.55
N ALA A 56 3.62 -21.13 3.14
CA ALA A 56 4.54 -22.24 2.99
C ALA A 56 4.76 -22.64 1.52
N LYS A 57 3.70 -22.60 0.70
CA LYS A 57 3.78 -22.91 -0.74
C LYS A 57 4.38 -21.77 -1.57
N THR A 58 4.32 -20.53 -1.11
CA THR A 58 4.89 -19.39 -1.83
C THR A 58 6.41 -19.27 -1.75
N GLY A 59 7.06 -19.95 -0.78
CA GLY A 59 8.49 -19.80 -0.53
C GLY A 59 8.86 -18.49 0.20
N TYR A 60 7.87 -17.76 0.74
CA TYR A 60 8.09 -16.54 1.53
C TYR A 60 8.37 -16.81 3.02
N CYS A 61 8.55 -18.07 3.41
CA CYS A 61 9.00 -18.45 4.75
C CYS A 61 10.43 -19.02 4.72
N PRO A 62 11.32 -18.61 5.65
CA PRO A 62 11.09 -17.56 6.65
C PRO A 62 10.89 -16.19 6.01
N ALA A 63 10.16 -15.30 6.69
CA ALA A 63 9.93 -13.93 6.20
C ALA A 63 11.28 -13.25 5.93
N ASP A 64 11.44 -12.68 4.75
CA ASP A 64 12.66 -11.98 4.36
C ASP A 64 12.69 -10.53 4.88
N ASP A 65 13.84 -9.87 4.72
CA ASP A 65 14.03 -8.47 5.13
C ASP A 65 13.02 -7.52 4.48
N GLY A 66 12.52 -7.85 3.28
CA GLY A 66 11.51 -7.06 2.58
C GLY A 66 10.15 -7.12 3.27
N ILE A 67 9.74 -8.30 3.75
CA ILE A 67 8.54 -8.46 4.55
C ILE A 67 8.74 -7.82 5.92
N ILE A 68 9.83 -8.15 6.61
CA ILE A 68 10.10 -7.69 7.98
C ILE A 68 10.16 -6.16 8.05
N SER A 69 10.81 -5.50 7.08
CA SER A 69 10.93 -4.03 7.03
C SER A 69 9.60 -3.29 6.79
N LEU A 70 8.51 -4.01 6.51
CA LEU A 70 7.18 -3.45 6.29
C LEU A 70 6.23 -3.66 7.47
N ALA A 71 6.75 -4.08 8.63
CA ALA A 71 5.96 -4.17 9.85
C ALA A 71 5.16 -2.89 10.08
N TYR A 72 3.89 -3.03 10.45
CA TYR A 72 3.00 -1.90 10.62
C TYR A 72 3.43 -1.04 11.83
N GLU A 73 3.45 0.27 11.63
CA GLU A 73 3.90 1.26 12.61
C GLU A 73 3.15 1.10 13.95
N GLY A 74 3.88 0.95 15.05
CA GLY A 74 3.35 0.75 16.40
C GLY A 74 2.86 -0.66 16.74
N GLU A 75 2.99 -1.64 15.85
CA GLU A 75 2.63 -3.04 16.13
C GLU A 75 3.80 -3.86 16.69
N SER A 76 3.52 -5.10 17.10
CA SER A 76 4.45 -6.04 17.74
C SER A 76 5.74 -6.33 16.94
N TYR A 77 5.67 -6.28 15.61
CA TYR A 77 6.82 -6.49 14.73
C TYR A 77 7.58 -5.21 14.39
N SER A 78 7.06 -4.04 14.79
CA SER A 78 7.78 -2.78 14.60
C SER A 78 8.76 -2.53 15.74
N SER A 79 9.58 -1.50 15.58
CA SER A 79 10.48 -0.99 16.61
C SER A 79 10.38 0.54 16.69
N PRO A 80 10.79 1.16 17.80
CA PRO A 80 10.84 2.62 17.89
C PRO A 80 11.66 3.27 16.76
N GLU A 81 12.72 2.62 16.30
CA GLU A 81 13.55 3.08 15.19
C GLU A 81 12.80 3.01 13.85
N LEU A 82 12.07 1.91 13.59
CA LEU A 82 11.27 1.76 12.39
C LEU A 82 10.09 2.76 12.38
N ASP A 83 9.43 2.95 13.52
CA ASP A 83 8.36 3.94 13.68
C ASP A 83 8.87 5.37 13.44
N ALA A 84 10.05 5.71 13.97
CA ALA A 84 10.70 6.99 13.71
C ALA A 84 11.06 7.17 12.23
N ALA A 85 11.51 6.11 11.55
CA ALA A 85 11.79 6.12 10.12
C ALA A 85 10.52 6.33 9.29
N TYR A 86 9.40 5.68 9.64
CA TYR A 86 8.09 5.94 9.03
C TYR A 86 7.65 7.38 9.24
N ALA A 87 7.78 7.93 10.45
CA ALA A 87 7.41 9.30 10.73
C ALA A 87 8.23 10.31 9.90
N ALA A 88 9.53 10.05 9.72
CA ALA A 88 10.39 10.88 8.88
C ALA A 88 10.01 10.77 7.39
N ALA A 89 9.76 9.55 6.90
CA ALA A 89 9.31 9.29 5.54
C ALA A 89 7.94 9.95 5.26
N GLN A 90 6.98 9.87 6.19
CA GLN A 90 5.67 10.52 6.09
C GLN A 90 5.79 12.04 5.92
N LYS A 91 6.70 12.70 6.66
CA LYS A 91 6.94 14.15 6.51
C LYS A 91 7.41 14.52 5.10
N VAL A 92 8.32 13.73 4.53
CA VAL A 92 8.77 13.91 3.14
C VAL A 92 7.61 13.68 2.17
N TYR A 93 6.88 12.58 2.37
CA TYR A 93 5.75 12.22 1.52
C TYR A 93 4.68 13.32 1.47
N LEU A 94 4.31 13.87 2.63
CA LEU A 94 3.37 14.98 2.75
C LEU A 94 3.83 16.26 2.07
N ARG A 95 5.15 16.51 2.05
CA ARG A 95 5.75 17.70 1.43
C ARG A 95 5.81 17.59 -0.09
N ASP A 96 6.15 16.40 -0.59
CA ASP A 96 6.64 16.24 -1.96
C ASP A 96 5.68 15.49 -2.90
N VAL A 97 4.70 14.74 -2.38
CA VAL A 97 3.74 14.01 -3.24
C VAL A 97 2.78 14.99 -3.93
N THR A 98 2.71 14.92 -5.26
CA THR A 98 1.87 15.83 -6.06
C THR A 98 0.54 15.18 -6.47
N ALA A 99 0.52 13.86 -6.59
CA ALA A 99 -0.69 13.07 -6.82
C ALA A 99 -0.56 11.71 -6.14
N LEU A 100 -1.67 11.16 -5.66
CA LEU A 100 -1.66 9.92 -4.89
C LEU A 100 -2.91 9.09 -5.14
N MET A 101 -2.69 7.84 -5.53
CA MET A 101 -3.72 6.82 -5.57
C MET A 101 -3.62 5.90 -4.35
N CYS A 102 -4.68 5.91 -3.53
CA CYS A 102 -4.90 4.97 -2.43
C CYS A 102 -6.18 4.16 -2.67
N SER A 103 -6.31 3.00 -2.04
CA SER A 103 -7.57 2.25 -2.05
C SER A 103 -8.18 2.17 -0.68
N ASN A 104 -9.51 2.24 -0.61
CA ASN A 104 -10.27 1.94 0.59
C ASN A 104 -11.22 0.73 0.39
N GLY A 105 -10.84 -0.17 -0.53
CA GLY A 105 -11.48 -1.46 -0.67
C GLY A 105 -10.80 -2.32 -1.73
N PHE A 106 -10.69 -3.61 -1.47
CA PHE A 106 -9.93 -4.58 -2.26
C PHE A 106 -10.76 -5.31 -3.33
N SER A 107 -11.96 -4.82 -3.65
CA SER A 107 -12.86 -5.48 -4.60
C SER A 107 -12.22 -5.65 -5.99
N GLY A 108 -11.38 -4.70 -6.42
CA GLY A 108 -10.52 -4.82 -7.59
C GLY A 108 -11.22 -4.94 -8.94
N LEU A 109 -10.41 -5.10 -9.98
CA LEU A 109 -10.81 -5.44 -11.33
C LEU A 109 -10.94 -6.95 -11.48
N ARG A 110 -11.80 -7.38 -12.41
CA ARG A 110 -11.95 -8.80 -12.73
C ARG A 110 -10.64 -9.31 -13.34
N SER A 111 -9.94 -10.15 -12.61
CA SER A 111 -8.65 -10.70 -13.03
C SER A 111 -8.36 -12.03 -12.31
N LYS A 112 -7.39 -12.79 -12.82
CA LYS A 112 -6.94 -14.04 -12.17
C LYS A 112 -6.34 -13.82 -10.78
N ARG A 113 -5.93 -12.58 -10.43
CA ARG A 113 -5.34 -12.23 -9.14
C ARG A 113 -6.37 -11.68 -8.15
N GLN A 114 -7.60 -11.39 -8.59
CA GLN A 114 -8.62 -10.76 -7.75
C GLN A 114 -8.94 -11.59 -6.51
N TRP A 115 -9.09 -12.91 -6.67
CA TRP A 115 -9.42 -13.82 -5.56
C TRP A 115 -8.35 -13.79 -4.46
N TRP A 116 -7.07 -13.66 -4.84
CA TRP A 116 -5.95 -13.60 -3.91
C TRP A 116 -6.07 -12.38 -2.99
N TYR A 117 -6.30 -11.19 -3.55
CA TYR A 117 -6.46 -9.97 -2.75
C TYR A 117 -7.78 -9.91 -1.98
N TRP A 118 -8.83 -10.59 -2.46
CA TRP A 118 -10.06 -10.76 -1.67
C TRP A 118 -9.81 -11.61 -0.43
N MET A 119 -9.09 -12.72 -0.58
CA MET A 119 -8.68 -13.56 0.53
C MET A 119 -7.84 -12.75 1.52
N LEU A 120 -6.77 -12.08 1.07
CA LEU A 120 -5.92 -11.27 1.95
C LEU A 120 -6.71 -10.15 2.65
N GLY A 121 -7.53 -9.40 1.92
CA GLY A 121 -8.37 -8.34 2.49
C GLY A 121 -9.41 -8.83 3.49
N THR A 122 -9.70 -10.15 3.52
CA THR A 122 -10.65 -10.77 4.45
C THR A 122 -9.97 -11.43 5.64
N VAL A 123 -8.83 -12.12 5.44
CA VAL A 123 -8.17 -12.90 6.50
C VAL A 123 -7.11 -12.12 7.27
N VAL A 124 -6.46 -11.15 6.63
CA VAL A 124 -5.48 -10.30 7.30
C VAL A 124 -6.22 -9.40 8.29
N PRO A 125 -5.78 -9.31 9.56
CA PRO A 125 -6.39 -8.45 10.57
C PRO A 125 -6.02 -6.97 10.35
N HIS A 126 -6.46 -6.42 9.22
CA HIS A 126 -6.27 -5.01 8.88
C HIS A 126 -6.89 -4.10 9.95
N LYS A 127 -6.35 -2.88 10.08
CA LYS A 127 -6.91 -1.86 11.01
C LYS A 127 -8.36 -1.46 10.71
N SER A 128 -8.82 -1.71 9.49
CA SER A 128 -10.23 -1.63 9.08
C SER A 128 -10.42 -2.33 7.73
N TRP A 129 -11.66 -2.47 7.27
CA TRP A 129 -11.99 -2.94 5.91
C TRP A 129 -11.53 -2.00 4.78
N LYS A 130 -10.92 -0.85 5.11
CA LYS A 130 -10.39 0.11 4.14
C LYS A 130 -8.92 -0.23 3.83
N SER A 131 -8.71 -1.20 2.96
CA SER A 131 -7.41 -1.56 2.41
C SER A 131 -7.53 -1.94 0.93
N ASP A 132 -6.40 -2.02 0.23
CA ASP A 132 -6.30 -2.65 -1.10
C ASP A 132 -6.06 -4.19 -1.01
N GLY A 133 -6.19 -4.76 0.18
CA GLY A 133 -5.91 -6.18 0.47
C GLY A 133 -4.47 -6.44 0.92
N MET A 134 -3.60 -5.42 0.89
CA MET A 134 -2.24 -5.47 1.42
C MET A 134 -1.96 -4.27 2.31
N VAL A 135 -2.30 -3.07 1.84
CA VAL A 135 -2.00 -1.78 2.46
C VAL A 135 -3.30 -1.10 2.85
N GLU A 136 -3.38 -0.69 4.10
CA GLU A 136 -4.48 0.10 4.65
C GLU A 136 -4.50 1.48 4.00
N PHE A 137 -5.70 2.02 3.78
CA PHE A 137 -5.88 3.37 3.25
C PHE A 137 -5.08 4.42 4.04
N GLN A 138 -5.08 4.33 5.38
CA GLN A 138 -4.36 5.27 6.23
C GLN A 138 -2.83 5.13 6.12
N SER A 139 -2.35 3.90 5.91
CA SER A 139 -0.92 3.68 5.62
C SER A 139 -0.56 4.27 4.26
N CYS A 140 -1.41 4.11 3.25
CA CYS A 140 -1.22 4.74 1.94
C CYS A 140 -1.24 6.27 1.99
N ALA A 141 -2.19 6.84 2.73
CA ALA A 141 -2.37 8.29 2.82
C ALA A 141 -1.18 8.99 3.51
N GLY A 142 -0.41 8.28 4.33
CA GLY A 142 0.82 8.81 4.95
C GLY A 142 0.62 10.09 5.74
N GLY A 143 -0.55 10.26 6.35
CA GLY A 143 -0.93 11.46 7.10
C GLY A 143 -1.85 12.44 6.34
N LEU A 144 -2.09 12.24 5.03
CA LEU A 144 -3.05 13.07 4.28
C LEU A 144 -4.48 12.80 4.78
N PRO A 145 -5.27 13.85 5.09
CA PRO A 145 -6.66 13.67 5.49
C PRO A 145 -7.49 13.01 4.40
N ALA A 146 -8.37 12.08 4.78
CA ALA A 146 -9.26 11.40 3.83
C ALA A 146 -10.13 12.37 3.01
N ALA A 147 -10.41 13.56 3.56
CA ALA A 147 -11.16 14.63 2.90
C ALA A 147 -10.44 15.21 1.66
N HIS A 148 -9.12 15.03 1.53
CA HIS A 148 -8.38 15.46 0.35
C HIS A 148 -8.58 14.52 -0.85
N PHE A 149 -9.11 13.31 -0.63
CA PHE A 149 -9.24 12.30 -1.67
C PHE A 149 -10.64 12.31 -2.31
N GLY A 150 -10.67 12.34 -3.64
CA GLY A 150 -11.87 12.14 -4.44
C GLY A 150 -11.95 10.73 -5.03
N ASN A 151 -13.16 10.25 -5.31
CA ASN A 151 -13.42 8.88 -5.79
C ASN A 151 -13.50 8.73 -7.32
N SER A 152 -13.00 9.71 -8.05
CA SER A 152 -12.97 9.74 -9.52
C SER A 152 -11.54 9.87 -10.02
N TYR A 153 -11.22 9.22 -11.14
CA TYR A 153 -9.92 9.28 -11.82
C TYR A 153 -9.49 10.71 -12.22
N LYS A 154 -10.38 11.70 -12.11
CA LYS A 154 -10.07 13.12 -12.33
C LYS A 154 -9.43 13.83 -11.12
N ASN A 155 -9.41 13.20 -9.95
CA ASN A 155 -8.83 13.80 -8.74
C ASN A 155 -7.36 13.40 -8.65
N SER A 156 -6.46 14.35 -8.41
CA SER A 156 -5.04 14.05 -8.20
C SER A 156 -4.82 13.15 -6.98
N PHE A 157 -5.59 13.38 -5.92
CA PHE A 157 -5.69 12.48 -4.77
C PHE A 157 -6.91 11.56 -4.97
N TYR A 158 -6.65 10.35 -5.43
CA TYR A 158 -7.66 9.41 -5.89
C TYR A 158 -7.84 8.26 -4.90
N VAL A 159 -9.02 8.16 -4.31
CA VAL A 159 -9.41 6.99 -3.51
C VAL A 159 -10.21 6.00 -4.35
N THR A 160 -9.74 4.76 -4.34
CA THR A 160 -10.21 3.71 -5.25
C THR A 160 -10.88 2.55 -4.52
N LYS A 161 -11.44 1.62 -5.31
CA LYS A 161 -11.90 0.30 -4.87
C LYS A 161 -11.08 -0.83 -5.51
N LEU A 162 -9.83 -0.52 -5.83
CA LEU A 162 -8.86 -1.39 -6.47
C LEU A 162 -8.16 -2.30 -5.45
N ASN A 163 -7.74 -3.49 -5.85
CA ASN A 163 -6.80 -4.26 -5.05
C ASN A 163 -5.35 -3.82 -5.32
N HIS A 164 -4.40 -4.30 -4.52
CA HIS A 164 -3.01 -3.86 -4.57
C HIS A 164 -2.32 -4.10 -5.92
N ALA A 165 -2.71 -5.14 -6.68
CA ALA A 165 -2.16 -5.33 -8.02
C ALA A 165 -2.72 -4.34 -9.04
N ASP A 166 -4.00 -3.99 -8.92
CA ASP A 166 -4.63 -3.06 -9.84
C ASP A 166 -4.10 -1.63 -9.67
N THR A 167 -3.77 -1.21 -8.44
CA THR A 167 -3.13 0.10 -8.18
C THR A 167 -1.71 0.19 -8.75
N ALA A 168 -1.10 -0.96 -9.07
CA ALA A 168 0.15 -1.08 -9.83
C ALA A 168 -0.07 -1.29 -11.34
N PHE A 169 -1.23 -0.89 -11.87
CA PHE A 169 -1.60 -0.94 -13.30
C PHE A 169 -1.61 -2.34 -13.93
N ARG A 170 -1.68 -3.41 -13.14
CA ARG A 170 -1.52 -4.78 -13.68
C ARG A 170 -2.71 -5.28 -14.50
N ASN A 171 -3.87 -4.64 -14.41
CA ASN A 171 -5.13 -5.12 -15.00
C ASN A 171 -5.91 -4.04 -15.78
N GLY A 172 -5.32 -2.87 -16.04
CA GLY A 172 -5.96 -1.79 -16.81
C GLY A 172 -7.04 -1.03 -16.04
N ASP A 173 -8.12 -0.65 -16.73
CA ASP A 173 -9.23 0.15 -16.19
C ASP A 173 -10.57 -0.60 -16.21
N SER A 174 -11.48 -0.20 -15.30
CA SER A 174 -12.88 -0.56 -15.39
C SER A 174 -13.57 0.24 -16.50
N LEU A 175 -14.51 -0.39 -17.22
CA LEU A 175 -15.32 0.27 -18.24
C LEU A 175 -16.37 1.24 -17.65
N LEU A 176 -16.92 0.92 -16.47
CA LEU A 176 -18.10 1.62 -15.93
C LEU A 176 -17.88 2.19 -14.51
N ASN A 177 -16.83 1.78 -13.80
CA ASN A 177 -16.60 2.21 -12.42
C ASN A 177 -15.44 3.22 -12.33
N LYS A 178 -15.79 4.49 -12.12
CA LYS A 178 -14.82 5.59 -11.99
C LYS A 178 -13.89 5.48 -10.79
N ALA A 179 -14.18 4.64 -9.79
CA ALA A 179 -13.31 4.34 -8.66
C ALA A 179 -12.34 3.17 -8.94
N LYS A 180 -12.31 2.67 -10.18
CA LYS A 180 -11.46 1.56 -10.62
C LYS A 180 -10.81 1.85 -11.99
N MET A 181 -10.34 3.06 -12.20
CA MET A 181 -9.70 3.49 -13.46
C MET A 181 -8.28 4.02 -13.19
N PRO A 182 -7.34 3.17 -12.75
CA PRO A 182 -5.99 3.60 -12.38
C PRO A 182 -5.18 4.12 -13.58
N VAL A 183 -5.27 3.49 -14.76
CA VAL A 183 -4.49 3.91 -15.94
C VAL A 183 -4.99 5.26 -16.43
N LYS A 184 -6.30 5.41 -16.62
CA LYS A 184 -6.90 6.69 -16.97
C LYS A 184 -6.62 7.80 -15.97
N TRP A 185 -6.57 7.48 -14.67
CA TRP A 185 -6.15 8.45 -13.64
C TRP A 185 -4.75 8.95 -13.92
N PHE A 186 -3.79 8.05 -14.15
CA PHE A 186 -2.40 8.42 -14.44
C PHE A 186 -2.28 9.21 -15.75
N GLU A 187 -2.99 8.82 -16.81
CA GLU A 187 -3.03 9.57 -18.08
C GLU A 187 -3.59 10.97 -17.92
N CYS A 188 -4.52 11.21 -16.98
CA CYS A 188 -5.08 12.54 -16.72
C CYS A 188 -4.16 13.42 -15.86
N LEU A 189 -3.08 12.88 -15.30
CA LEU A 189 -2.07 13.63 -14.54
C LEU A 189 -0.91 14.15 -15.40
N LEU A 190 -0.69 13.52 -16.56
CA LEU A 190 0.35 13.86 -17.54
C LEU A 190 -0.14 14.97 -18.49
#